data_AF-A0A349ELH4-F1
#
_entry.id   AF-A0A349ELH4-F1
#
_cell.length_a   1.000
_cell.length_b   1.000
_cell.length_c   1.000
_cell.angle_alpha   90.00
_cell.angle_beta   90.00
_cell.angle_gamma   90.00
#
_symmetry.space_group_name_H-M   'P 1'
#
loop_
_entity.id
_entity.type
_entity.pdbx_description
1 polymer ?
#
loop_
_entity_poly.entity_id
_entity_poly.type
_entity_poly.pdbx_seq_one_letter_code
_entity_poly.pdbx_strand_id
1 'polypeptide(L)'
;MWEGKALRFLLVAILWLCVLGPVRAIAAQQALSDDAAACLSCHGEHGIAFTFENKKTMEAHVDAAAFRTSAHAALGCSGCHPEFTKDDHPQRSFRSHEQYSTKAALVCRQCHGDDQLQKSPVHAALLKQEGTAPV
;
A
#
# COMPACT_ATOMS: atom_id res chain seq x y z
N MET A 1 -62.15 6.53 -10.40
CA MET A 1 -61.65 5.54 -9.40
C MET A 1 -60.45 4.72 -9.88
N TRP A 2 -60.07 4.77 -11.17
CA TRP A 2 -58.96 4.00 -11.77
C TRP A 2 -57.59 4.71 -11.65
N GLU A 3 -57.58 6.05 -11.75
CA GLU A 3 -56.35 6.85 -11.85
C GLU A 3 -55.49 6.84 -10.57
N GLY A 4 -56.11 6.80 -9.38
CA GLY A 4 -55.38 6.75 -8.12
C GLY A 4 -54.72 5.40 -7.82
N LYS A 5 -55.18 4.30 -8.44
CA LYS A 5 -54.57 2.97 -8.27
C LYS A 5 -53.34 2.83 -9.16
N ALA A 6 -53.43 3.28 -10.42
CA ALA A 6 -52.31 3.27 -11.35
C ALA A 6 -51.13 4.11 -10.83
N LEU A 7 -51.38 5.31 -10.28
CA LEU A 7 -50.34 6.16 -9.71
C LEU A 7 -49.66 5.50 -8.49
N ARG A 8 -50.42 4.81 -7.65
CA ARG A 8 -49.87 4.06 -6.49
C ARG A 8 -49.02 2.87 -6.93
N PHE A 9 -49.43 2.11 -7.94
CA PHE A 9 -48.62 1.02 -8.48
C PHE A 9 -47.34 1.52 -9.14
N LEU A 10 -47.40 2.66 -9.82
CA LEU A 10 -46.24 3.27 -10.49
C LEU A 10 -45.23 3.80 -9.48
N LEU A 11 -45.70 4.41 -8.37
CA LEU A 11 -44.84 4.85 -7.27
C LEU A 11 -44.20 3.69 -6.51
N VAL A 12 -44.92 2.58 -6.30
CA VAL A 12 -44.36 1.37 -5.68
C VAL A 12 -43.33 0.69 -6.58
N ALA A 13 -43.58 0.63 -7.89
CA ALA A 13 -42.62 0.06 -8.85
C ALA A 13 -41.31 0.88 -8.92
N ILE A 14 -41.40 2.21 -8.87
CA ILE A 14 -40.22 3.10 -8.82
C ILE A 14 -39.47 2.91 -7.50
N LEU A 15 -40.18 2.82 -6.37
CA LEU A 15 -39.55 2.59 -5.07
C LEU A 15 -38.82 1.22 -5.02
N TRP A 16 -39.42 0.18 -5.60
CA TRP A 16 -38.78 -1.15 -5.72
C TRP A 16 -37.54 -1.13 -6.63
N LEU A 17 -37.55 -0.35 -7.71
CA LEU A 17 -36.40 -0.19 -8.61
C LEU A 17 -35.22 0.54 -7.92
N CYS A 18 -35.51 1.49 -7.03
CA CYS A 18 -34.47 2.22 -6.27
C CYS A 18 -33.85 1.40 -5.13
N VAL A 19 -34.57 0.45 -4.54
CA VAL A 19 -34.09 -0.37 -3.41
C VAL A 19 -33.32 -1.62 -3.86
N LEU A 20 -33.63 -2.16 -5.05
CA LEU A 20 -33.00 -3.39 -5.58
C LEU A 20 -32.00 -3.15 -6.72
N GLY A 21 -31.79 -1.89 -7.12
CA GLY A 21 -30.71 -1.58 -8.05
C GLY A 21 -29.35 -1.92 -7.44
N PRO A 22 -28.41 -2.54 -8.18
CA PRO A 22 -27.09 -2.85 -7.64
C PRO A 22 -26.40 -1.53 -7.29
N VAL A 23 -26.19 -1.28 -6.00
CA VAL A 23 -25.32 -0.21 -5.52
C VAL A 23 -23.92 -0.56 -6.00
N ARG A 24 -23.51 0.01 -7.13
CA ARG A 24 -22.11 -0.04 -7.55
C ARG A 24 -21.36 0.88 -6.61
N ALA A 25 -20.74 0.31 -5.59
CA ALA A 25 -19.74 1.01 -4.82
C ALA A 25 -18.61 1.39 -5.79
N ILE A 26 -18.58 2.65 -6.22
CA ILE A 26 -17.41 3.20 -6.88
C ILE A 26 -16.38 3.31 -5.77
N ALA A 27 -15.47 2.33 -5.69
CA ALA A 27 -14.29 2.45 -4.86
C ALA A 27 -13.50 3.63 -5.42
N ALA A 28 -13.59 4.80 -4.77
CA ALA A 28 -12.72 5.91 -5.07
C ALA A 28 -11.28 5.42 -4.79
N GLN A 29 -10.49 5.25 -5.84
CA GLN A 29 -9.07 4.96 -5.68
C GLN A 29 -8.44 6.12 -4.92
N GLN A 30 -7.83 5.82 -3.78
CA GLN A 30 -7.08 6.82 -3.02
C GLN A 30 -5.98 7.37 -3.93
N ALA A 31 -5.98 8.69 -4.09
CA ALA A 31 -4.90 9.37 -4.79
C ALA A 31 -3.59 9.13 -4.02
N LEU A 32 -2.50 8.93 -4.75
CA LEU A 32 -1.17 8.90 -4.16
C LEU A 32 -0.86 10.27 -3.54
N SER A 33 -0.10 10.29 -2.46
CA SER A 33 0.52 11.53 -1.99
C SER A 33 1.51 12.07 -3.04
N ASP A 34 1.77 13.37 -3.03
CA ASP A 34 2.77 13.98 -3.93
C ASP A 34 4.16 13.34 -3.75
N ASP A 35 4.50 12.99 -2.51
CA ASP A 35 5.71 12.25 -2.16
C ASP A 35 5.77 10.87 -2.83
N ALA A 36 4.71 10.06 -2.68
CA ALA A 36 4.65 8.75 -3.31
C ALA A 36 4.65 8.84 -4.85
N ALA A 37 3.95 9.83 -5.41
CA ALA A 37 3.93 10.07 -6.86
C ALA A 37 5.32 10.44 -7.39
N ALA A 38 6.09 11.25 -6.65
CA ALA A 38 7.45 11.63 -7.01
C ALA A 38 8.41 10.43 -7.00
N CYS A 39 8.34 9.55 -6.02
CA CYS A 39 9.19 8.36 -5.96
C CYS A 39 8.80 7.35 -7.04
N LEU A 40 7.50 7.13 -7.24
CA LEU A 40 6.96 6.17 -8.20
C LEU A 40 7.13 6.61 -9.66
N SER A 41 7.51 7.85 -9.95
CA SER A 41 7.87 8.24 -11.33
C SER A 41 9.09 7.50 -11.86
N CYS A 42 9.93 6.96 -10.96
CA CYS A 42 11.09 6.14 -11.29
C CYS A 42 10.95 4.71 -10.73
N HIS A 43 10.52 4.57 -9.47
CA HIS A 43 10.37 3.27 -8.81
C HIS A 43 9.09 2.52 -9.18
N GLY A 44 8.14 3.16 -9.88
CA GLY A 44 6.99 2.48 -10.46
C GLY A 44 7.30 1.79 -11.80
N GLU A 45 8.50 2.05 -12.34
CA GLU A 45 8.98 1.45 -13.59
C GLU A 45 10.03 0.37 -13.29
N HIS A 46 10.16 -0.56 -14.23
CA HIS A 46 11.23 -1.57 -14.20
C HIS A 46 12.55 -0.98 -14.73
N GLY A 47 13.68 -1.57 -14.32
CA GLY A 47 15.02 -1.31 -14.86
C GLY A 47 16.01 -0.69 -13.88
N ILE A 48 15.55 -0.21 -12.72
CA ILE A 48 16.45 0.29 -11.67
C ILE A 48 16.81 -0.86 -10.74
N ALA A 49 18.08 -1.28 -10.73
CA ALA A 49 18.54 -2.40 -9.92
C ALA A 49 19.62 -1.98 -8.92
N PHE A 50 19.49 -2.47 -7.69
CA PHE A 50 20.50 -2.43 -6.66
C PHE A 50 21.34 -3.71 -6.71
N THR A 51 22.66 -3.59 -6.57
CA THR A 51 23.58 -4.75 -6.50
C THR A 51 24.18 -4.85 -5.11
N PHE A 52 23.98 -5.99 -4.45
CA PHE A 52 24.56 -6.27 -3.14
C PHE A 52 26.05 -6.62 -3.23
N GLU A 53 26.77 -6.58 -2.11
CA GLU A 53 28.19 -6.95 -2.07
C GLU A 53 28.42 -8.40 -2.51
N ASN A 54 27.47 -9.29 -2.24
CA ASN A 54 27.47 -10.69 -2.70
C ASN A 54 27.13 -10.88 -4.20
N LYS A 55 27.05 -9.79 -4.98
CA LYS A 55 26.76 -9.76 -6.42
C LYS A 55 25.36 -10.17 -6.83
N LYS A 56 24.46 -10.51 -5.90
CA LYS A 56 23.03 -10.61 -6.21
C LYS A 56 22.46 -9.22 -6.48
N THR A 57 21.39 -9.17 -7.27
CA THR A 57 20.69 -7.94 -7.58
C THR A 57 19.25 -8.00 -7.07
N MET A 58 18.69 -6.82 -6.80
CA MET A 58 17.28 -6.62 -6.51
C MET A 58 16.81 -5.39 -7.29
N GLU A 59 15.69 -5.53 -7.98
CA GLU A 59 15.07 -4.40 -8.66
C GLU A 59 14.38 -3.49 -7.64
N ALA A 60 14.61 -2.19 -7.73
CA ALA A 60 13.95 -1.18 -6.93
C ALA A 60 12.61 -0.78 -7.58
N HIS A 61 11.75 -1.77 -7.81
CA HIS A 61 10.42 -1.60 -8.41
C HIS A 61 9.31 -1.78 -7.37
N VAL A 62 8.29 -0.93 -7.44
CA VAL A 62 7.09 -0.96 -6.60
C VAL A 62 5.86 -0.83 -7.49
N ASP A 63 4.97 -1.83 -7.44
CA ASP A 63 3.67 -1.76 -8.11
C ASP A 63 2.81 -0.65 -7.48
N ALA A 64 2.59 0.43 -8.23
CA ALA A 64 1.83 1.58 -7.77
C ALA A 64 0.36 1.26 -7.48
N ALA A 65 -0.25 0.30 -8.18
CA ALA A 65 -1.63 -0.12 -7.94
C ALA A 65 -1.75 -0.95 -6.66
N ALA A 66 -0.80 -1.86 -6.41
CA ALA A 66 -0.71 -2.61 -5.17
C ALA A 66 -0.45 -1.67 -3.98
N PHE A 67 0.45 -0.69 -4.11
CA PHE A 67 0.72 0.28 -3.06
C PHE A 67 -0.52 1.11 -2.71
N ARG A 68 -1.26 1.62 -3.71
CA ARG A 68 -2.50 2.40 -3.51
C ARG A 68 -3.60 1.68 -2.75
N THR A 69 -3.58 0.35 -2.75
CA THR A 69 -4.59 -0.47 -2.05
C THR A 69 -4.07 -1.07 -0.75
N SER A 70 -2.82 -0.76 -0.38
CA SER A 70 -2.19 -1.25 0.84
C SER A 70 -2.68 -0.51 2.08
N ALA A 71 -2.49 -1.12 3.26
CA ALA A 71 -2.75 -0.47 4.54
C ALA A 71 -1.90 0.79 4.78
N HIS A 72 -0.82 0.97 4.01
CA HIS A 72 0.09 2.10 4.11
C HIS A 72 -0.08 3.11 2.95
N ALA A 73 -1.14 3.01 2.14
CA ALA A 73 -1.37 3.92 1.02
C ALA A 73 -1.49 5.40 1.43
N ALA A 74 -1.86 5.67 2.69
CA ALA A 74 -1.91 7.01 3.25
C ALA A 74 -0.52 7.58 3.59
N LEU A 75 0.51 6.74 3.68
CA LEU A 75 1.89 7.16 3.92
C LEU A 75 2.55 7.53 2.58
N GLY A 76 3.41 8.55 2.61
CA GLY A 76 4.42 8.74 1.57
C GLY A 76 5.54 7.70 1.67
N CYS A 77 6.31 7.54 0.61
CA CYS A 77 7.53 6.74 0.61
C CYS A 77 8.52 7.23 1.68
N SER A 78 8.66 8.55 1.86
CA SER A 78 9.52 9.15 2.88
C SER A 78 9.04 8.87 4.32
N GLY A 79 7.79 8.48 4.51
CA GLY A 79 7.28 8.02 5.81
C GLY A 79 7.99 6.78 6.34
N CYS A 80 8.50 5.93 5.45
CA CYS A 80 9.33 4.76 5.80
C CYS A 80 10.79 4.89 5.32
N HIS A 81 11.05 5.74 4.33
CA HIS A 81 12.39 6.05 3.83
C HIS A 81 12.78 7.48 4.20
N PRO A 82 12.88 7.84 5.49
CA PRO A 82 12.99 9.24 5.93
C PRO A 82 14.31 9.91 5.52
N GLU A 83 15.31 9.11 5.17
CA GLU A 83 16.61 9.58 4.71
C GLU A 83 16.67 9.76 3.18
N PHE A 84 15.55 9.52 2.47
CA PHE A 84 15.45 9.67 1.03
C PHE A 84 14.44 10.75 0.68
N THR A 85 14.79 11.58 -0.28
CA THR A 85 13.89 12.56 -0.90
C THR A 85 14.08 12.48 -2.40
N LYS A 86 13.20 13.13 -3.17
CA LYS A 86 13.36 13.21 -4.64
C LYS A 86 14.74 13.75 -5.03
N ASP A 87 15.27 14.71 -4.28
CA ASP A 87 16.50 15.44 -4.62
C ASP A 87 17.76 14.86 -3.95
N ASP A 88 17.60 14.17 -2.81
CA ASP A 88 18.68 13.54 -2.07
C ASP A 88 18.44 12.03 -1.90
N HIS A 89 19.25 11.24 -2.61
CA HIS A 89 19.23 9.78 -2.63
C HIS A 89 20.57 9.22 -2.14
N PRO A 90 20.79 9.09 -0.81
CA PRO A 90 22.05 8.62 -0.28
C PRO A 90 22.35 7.20 -0.74
N GLN A 91 23.58 6.98 -1.21
CA GLN A 91 24.04 5.64 -1.58
C GLN A 91 24.33 4.81 -0.33
N ARG A 92 23.82 3.57 -0.32
CA ARG A 92 24.07 2.59 0.74
C ARG A 92 24.67 1.32 0.15
N SER A 93 25.45 0.63 0.96
CA SER A 93 25.90 -0.74 0.68
C SER A 93 25.24 -1.71 1.65
N PHE A 94 24.86 -2.87 1.14
CA PHE A 94 24.35 -3.98 1.94
C PHE A 94 25.03 -5.27 1.48
N ARG A 95 25.35 -6.13 2.44
CA ARG A 95 26.01 -7.42 2.18
C ARG A 95 25.14 -8.33 1.30
N SER A 96 23.84 -8.34 1.60
CA SER A 96 22.84 -9.18 0.94
C SER A 96 21.43 -8.62 1.10
N HIS A 97 20.49 -9.23 0.38
CA HIS A 97 19.05 -8.92 0.47
C HIS A 97 18.50 -9.21 1.87
N GLU A 98 18.96 -10.28 2.52
CA GLU A 98 18.54 -10.65 3.87
C GLU A 98 18.94 -9.57 4.88
N GLN A 99 20.20 -9.13 4.83
CA GLN A 99 20.66 -8.04 5.70
C GLN A 99 19.89 -6.73 5.44
N TYR A 100 19.64 -6.40 4.17
CA TYR A 100 18.83 -5.24 3.80
C TYR A 100 17.41 -5.34 4.39
N SER A 101 16.76 -6.50 4.22
CA SER A 101 15.39 -6.74 4.69
C SER A 101 15.28 -6.59 6.21
N THR A 102 16.21 -7.18 6.98
CA THR A 102 16.25 -7.05 8.44
C THR A 102 16.43 -5.59 8.87
N LYS A 103 17.35 -4.85 8.23
CA LYS A 103 17.56 -3.43 8.54
C LYS A 103 16.36 -2.57 8.16
N ALA A 104 15.74 -2.83 7.01
CA ALA A 104 14.56 -2.11 6.54
C ALA A 104 13.37 -2.34 7.46
N ALA A 105 13.17 -3.56 7.98
CA ALA A 105 12.09 -3.89 8.91
C ALA A 105 12.14 -3.09 10.23
N LEU A 106 13.30 -2.57 10.63
CA LEU A 106 13.42 -1.71 11.80
C LEU A 106 12.56 -0.44 11.68
N VAL A 107 12.23 0.01 10.46
CA VAL A 107 11.39 1.18 10.22
C VAL A 107 9.99 1.04 10.82
N CYS A 108 9.45 -0.18 10.90
CA CYS A 108 8.11 -0.41 11.46
C CYS A 108 8.00 0.10 12.90
N ARG A 109 9.12 0.09 13.61
CA ARG A 109 9.25 0.53 15.01
C ARG A 109 9.29 2.06 15.19
N GLN A 110 9.35 2.82 14.10
CA GLN A 110 9.28 4.28 14.15
C GLN A 110 7.88 4.78 14.52
N CYS A 111 6.83 4.04 14.14
CA CYS A 111 5.44 4.42 14.41
C CYS A 111 4.81 3.60 15.54
N HIS A 112 5.19 2.33 15.70
CA HIS A 112 4.54 1.39 16.62
C HIS A 112 5.53 0.49 17.34
N GLY A 113 5.30 0.19 18.62
CA GLY A 113 6.03 -0.88 19.31
C GLY A 113 5.65 -2.28 18.82
N ASP A 114 6.51 -3.27 19.06
CA ASP A 114 6.29 -4.66 18.65
C ASP A 114 4.97 -5.23 19.22
N ASP A 115 4.56 -4.83 20.43
CA ASP A 115 3.30 -5.21 21.07
C ASP A 115 2.07 -4.72 20.29
N GLN A 116 2.16 -3.54 19.66
CA GLN A 116 1.10 -2.98 18.83
C GLN A 116 1.10 -3.63 17.45
N LEU A 117 2.29 -3.81 16.86
CA LEU A 117 2.44 -4.45 15.56
C LEU A 117 1.88 -5.87 15.58
N GLN A 118 2.16 -6.66 16.62
CA GLN A 118 1.67 -8.04 16.76
C GLN A 118 0.14 -8.19 16.77
N LYS A 119 -0.62 -7.11 17.02
CA LYS A 119 -2.09 -7.14 16.99
C LYS A 119 -2.65 -7.33 15.59
N SER A 120 -1.88 -6.98 14.55
CA SER A 120 -2.24 -7.27 13.16
C SER A 120 -1.63 -8.61 12.74
N PRO A 121 -2.43 -9.57 12.24
CA PRO A 121 -1.90 -10.85 11.78
C PRO A 121 -0.80 -10.73 10.70
N VAL A 122 -0.92 -9.72 9.83
CA VAL A 122 0.06 -9.46 8.76
C VAL A 122 1.41 -9.04 9.37
N HIS A 123 1.40 -8.09 10.30
CA HIS A 123 2.63 -7.64 10.96
C HIS A 123 3.22 -8.72 11.86
N ALA A 124 2.39 -9.49 12.58
CA ALA A 124 2.86 -10.61 13.41
C ALA A 124 3.62 -11.66 12.58
N ALA A 125 3.13 -12.00 11.38
CA ALA A 125 3.81 -12.91 10.47
C ALA A 125 5.17 -12.35 10.01
N LEU A 126 5.23 -11.07 9.65
CA LEU A 126 6.45 -10.40 9.22
C LEU A 126 7.50 -10.30 10.35
N LEU A 127 7.09 -9.95 11.58
CA LEU A 127 7.98 -9.91 12.75
C LEU A 127 8.56 -11.29 13.07
N LYS A 128 7.75 -12.35 12.93
CA LYS A 128 8.25 -13.72 13.10
C LYS A 128 9.30 -14.08 12.06
N GLN A 129 9.12 -13.64 10.80
CA GLN A 129 10.09 -13.88 9.73
C GLN A 129 11.40 -13.12 9.99
N GLU A 130 11.33 -11.85 10.41
CA GLU A 130 12.50 -11.04 10.81
C GLU A 130 13.36 -11.77 11.85
N GLY A 131 12.75 -12.32 12.91
CA GLY A 131 13.47 -13.04 13.98
C GLY A 131 14.17 -14.33 13.55
N THR A 132 13.91 -14.82 12.33
CA THR A 132 14.56 -16.03 11.76
C THR A 132 15.60 -15.69 10.69
N ALA A 133 15.72 -14.42 10.29
CA ALA A 133 16.65 -13.99 9.26
C ALA A 133 18.10 -13.98 9.79
N PRO A 134 19.09 -14.43 9.00
CA PRO A 134 20.50 -14.30 9.38
C PRO A 134 20.89 -12.81 9.51
N VAL A 135 21.59 -12.47 10.59
CA VAL A 135 22.13 -11.11 10.86
C VAL A 135 23.46 -10.84 10.14
#